data_AF-A0A0M8X7Y0-F1
#
_entry.id   AF-A0A0M8X7Y0-F1
#
_cell.length_a   1.000
_cell.length_b   1.000
_cell.length_c   1.000
_cell.angle_alpha   90.00
_cell.angle_beta   90.00
_cell.angle_gamma   90.00
#
_symmetry.space_group_name_H-M   'P 1'
#
loop_
_entity.id
_entity.type
_entity.pdbx_description
1 polymer ?
#
loop_
_entity_poly.entity_id
_entity_poly.type
_entity_poly.pdbx_seq_one_letter_code
_entity_poly.pdbx_strand_id
1 'polypeptide(L)'
;MVIECGGWGCDRLISISTVPGGNPVALSEPDAWAIEFSICEDCKEPLCDRCTRKRTRGFRAVRCPWCHGGLIDGRHRWEEVTSRPYPEAITRYEEGLALAEAGRIAEAMPAFDSAVRLRPTYVLAHFHRGIALGELGRNTEALEALDEASRLDLFNPLASFEKGAIHEELSQPQQAIKAYDEAIRREPRYIAPRINKAVMLNELAQWDEALAVCDDTIRIIEADQGIDGAEHAYAHIQAAKGACLLNLRRDEEGLAALDVAIANGPDDPLTYRNRGIALERLGRHEEARLSLRIAEECAEQDN
;
A
#
# COMPACT_ATOMS: atom_id res chain seq x y z
N MET A 1 27.50 -1.75 0.85
CA MET A 1 26.20 -2.46 0.93
C MET A 1 25.12 -1.54 0.36
N VAL A 2 24.12 -2.08 -0.32
CA VAL A 2 22.97 -1.32 -0.84
C VAL A 2 21.75 -1.79 -0.07
N ILE A 3 20.94 -0.85 0.39
CA ILE A 3 19.68 -1.10 1.11
C ILE A 3 18.60 -0.15 0.58
N GLU A 4 17.35 -0.43 0.92
CA GLU A 4 16.22 0.42 0.57
C GLU A 4 15.97 1.49 1.64
N CYS A 5 15.34 2.58 1.23
CA CYS A 5 14.88 3.59 2.16
C CYS A 5 13.58 3.13 2.82
N GLY A 6 13.53 3.11 4.16
CA GLY A 6 12.33 2.71 4.90
C GLY A 6 11.12 3.62 4.74
N GLY A 7 11.29 4.84 4.21
CA GLY A 7 10.21 5.82 4.00
C GLY A 7 9.03 5.26 3.20
N TRP A 8 7.79 5.52 3.65
CA TRP A 8 6.57 5.13 2.91
C TRP A 8 6.65 5.47 1.41
N GLY A 9 6.49 4.45 0.56
CA GLY A 9 6.46 4.59 -0.89
C GLY A 9 7.76 5.14 -1.50
N CYS A 10 8.90 4.99 -0.82
CA CYS A 10 10.19 5.49 -1.29
C CYS A 10 11.00 4.37 -1.95
N ASP A 11 11.12 4.45 -3.27
CA ASP A 11 11.92 3.59 -4.14
C ASP A 11 13.44 3.86 -4.09
N ARG A 12 13.87 4.91 -3.38
CA ARG A 12 15.29 5.29 -3.36
C ARG A 12 16.17 4.28 -2.64
N LEU A 13 17.25 3.91 -3.30
CA LEU A 13 18.31 3.07 -2.76
C LEU A 13 19.29 3.91 -1.92
N ILE A 14 19.79 3.32 -0.85
CA ILE A 14 20.80 3.89 0.03
C ILE A 14 22.07 3.08 -0.11
N SER A 15 23.16 3.76 -0.45
CA SER A 15 24.49 3.15 -0.49
C SER A 15 25.21 3.39 0.82
N ILE A 16 25.48 2.31 1.55
CA ILE A 16 26.39 2.31 2.69
C ILE A 16 27.77 2.03 2.13
N SER A 17 28.44 3.12 1.75
CA SER A 17 29.81 3.12 1.25
C SER A 17 30.72 3.78 2.27
N THR A 18 31.83 3.11 2.58
CA THR A 18 32.94 3.68 3.36
C THR A 18 33.94 4.41 2.46
N VAL A 19 33.70 4.48 1.14
CA VAL A 19 34.59 5.11 0.17
C VAL A 19 34.56 6.64 0.34
N PRO A 20 35.72 7.29 0.51
CA PRO A 20 35.82 8.76 0.54
C PRO A 20 35.22 9.38 -0.73
N GLY A 21 34.25 10.29 -0.56
CA GLY A 21 33.52 10.92 -1.67
C GLY A 21 32.12 10.34 -1.95
N GLY A 22 31.71 9.28 -1.24
CA GLY A 22 30.39 8.67 -1.38
C GLY A 22 30.28 7.71 -2.57
N ASN A 23 29.06 7.27 -2.88
CA ASN A 23 28.81 6.40 -4.04
C ASN A 23 28.72 7.25 -5.33
N PRO A 24 29.61 7.08 -6.32
CA PRO A 24 29.56 7.83 -7.58
C PRO A 24 28.25 7.65 -8.34
N VAL A 25 27.64 6.46 -8.27
CA VAL A 25 26.32 6.19 -8.88
C VAL A 25 25.24 7.04 -8.23
N ALA A 26 25.30 7.19 -6.91
CA ALA A 26 24.34 8.03 -6.19
C ALA A 26 24.47 9.52 -6.53
N LEU A 27 25.67 9.95 -6.93
CA LEU A 27 25.92 11.31 -7.40
C LEU A 27 25.45 11.52 -8.84
N SER A 28 25.54 10.50 -9.70
CA SER A 28 25.06 10.58 -11.10
C SER A 28 23.55 10.38 -11.25
N GLU A 29 22.91 9.69 -10.32
CA GLU A 29 21.46 9.39 -10.33
C GLU A 29 20.79 9.78 -9.00
N PRO A 30 20.71 11.09 -8.69
CA PRO A 30 20.25 11.57 -7.39
C PRO A 30 18.76 11.32 -7.11
N ASP A 31 17.97 11.02 -8.15
CA ASP A 31 16.54 10.68 -8.01
C ASP A 31 16.34 9.23 -7.56
N ALA A 32 17.17 8.30 -8.02
CA ALA A 32 17.10 6.88 -7.67
C ALA A 32 17.88 6.53 -6.39
N TRP A 33 18.87 7.36 -6.00
CA TRP A 33 19.77 7.06 -4.90
C TRP A 33 19.86 8.16 -3.87
N ALA A 34 19.93 7.79 -2.60
CA ALA A 34 20.22 8.69 -1.49
C ALA A 34 21.66 9.23 -1.57
N ILE A 35 21.81 10.55 -1.54
CA ILE A 35 23.12 11.21 -1.43
C ILE A 35 23.58 11.24 0.04
N GLU A 36 22.63 11.47 0.94
CA GLU A 36 22.79 11.37 2.39
C GLU A 36 21.63 10.53 2.95
N PHE A 37 21.84 9.92 4.10
CA PHE A 37 20.78 9.17 4.77
C PHE A 37 20.93 9.25 6.28
N SER A 38 19.80 9.13 6.97
CA SER A 38 19.74 9.00 8.42
C SER A 38 19.41 7.56 8.79
N ILE A 39 19.84 7.11 9.96
CA ILE A 39 19.43 5.84 10.54
C ILE A 39 18.81 6.09 11.91
N CYS A 40 17.75 5.35 12.25
CA CYS A 40 17.18 5.40 13.58
C CYS A 40 18.05 4.66 14.59
N GLU A 41 18.37 5.31 15.71
CA GLU A 41 19.15 4.69 16.79
C GLU A 41 18.44 3.52 17.45
N ASP A 42 17.10 3.52 17.41
CA ASP A 42 16.26 2.52 18.09
C ASP A 42 15.85 1.39 17.15
N CYS A 43 15.06 1.68 16.12
CA CYS A 43 14.52 0.67 15.21
C CYS A 43 15.41 0.37 14.00
N LYS A 44 16.58 1.02 13.88
CA LYS A 44 17.58 0.81 12.81
C LYS A 44 17.10 1.12 11.39
N GLU A 45 15.88 1.61 11.25
CA GLU A 45 15.31 1.94 9.96
C GLU A 45 16.09 3.07 9.27
N PRO A 46 16.57 2.83 8.03
CA PRO A 46 17.28 3.83 7.24
C PRO A 46 16.30 4.77 6.52
N LEU A 47 16.64 6.04 6.39
CA LEU A 47 15.82 7.04 5.69
C LEU A 47 16.69 7.91 4.79
N CYS A 48 16.34 7.99 3.50
CA CYS A 48 17.03 8.87 2.57
C CYS A 48 16.85 10.35 2.96
N ASP A 49 17.72 11.21 2.42
CA ASP A 49 17.69 12.65 2.62
C ASP A 49 16.33 13.27 2.27
N ARG A 50 15.65 12.79 1.23
CA ARG A 50 14.32 13.29 0.82
C ARG A 50 13.23 12.91 1.82
N CYS A 51 13.18 11.66 2.25
CA CYS A 51 12.20 11.19 3.24
C CYS A 51 12.39 11.91 4.57
N THR A 52 13.64 12.11 4.98
CA THR A 52 13.96 12.89 6.17
C THR A 52 13.54 14.35 6.00
N ARG A 53 13.91 15.02 4.90
CA ARG A 53 13.55 16.43 4.63
C ARG A 53 12.05 16.70 4.51
N LYS A 54 11.29 15.79 3.88
CA LYS A 54 9.81 15.90 3.80
C LYS A 54 9.21 16.03 5.21
N ARG A 55 9.77 15.32 6.18
CA ARG A 55 9.25 15.17 7.55
C ARG A 55 9.84 16.15 8.56
N THR A 56 10.84 16.96 8.18
CA THR A 56 11.45 17.98 9.05
C THR A 56 10.89 19.39 8.84
N ARG A 57 10.05 19.62 7.83
CA ARG A 57 9.36 20.92 7.63
C ARG A 57 8.37 21.18 8.78
N GLY A 58 8.83 21.89 9.81
CA GLY A 58 7.99 22.39 10.92
C GLY A 58 8.23 21.75 12.29
N PHE A 59 9.08 20.73 12.40
CA PHE A 59 9.38 20.07 13.69
C PHE A 59 10.75 20.49 14.25
N ARG A 60 10.81 20.74 15.57
CA ARG A 60 12.03 21.21 16.28
C ARG A 60 13.14 20.16 16.38
N ALA A 61 12.85 18.87 16.20
CA ALA A 61 13.83 17.79 16.25
C ALA A 61 13.45 16.69 15.26
N VAL A 62 14.45 16.15 14.56
CA VAL A 62 14.28 15.07 13.57
C VAL A 62 14.13 13.75 14.32
N ARG A 63 12.92 13.20 14.35
CA ARG A 63 12.62 11.90 14.96
C ARG A 63 12.27 10.88 13.89
N CYS A 64 12.55 9.62 14.19
CA CYS A 64 12.15 8.51 13.37
C CYS A 64 10.63 8.49 13.20
N PRO A 65 10.10 8.46 11.97
CA PRO A 65 8.65 8.43 11.72
C PRO A 65 8.00 7.12 12.16
N TRP A 66 8.80 6.08 12.36
CA TRP A 66 8.33 4.76 12.77
C TRP A 66 8.20 4.71 14.28
N CYS A 67 9.31 4.82 14.99
CA CYS A 67 9.35 4.58 16.42
C CYS A 67 9.58 5.85 17.27
N HIS A 68 9.61 7.04 16.67
CA HIS A 68 9.93 8.32 17.33
C HIS A 68 11.31 8.37 18.04
N GLY A 69 12.18 7.40 17.77
CA GLY A 69 13.57 7.38 18.20
C GLY A 69 14.42 8.49 17.56
N GLY A 70 15.64 8.66 18.05
CA GLY A 70 16.61 9.59 17.47
C GLY A 70 17.02 9.16 16.05
N LEU A 71 17.15 10.13 15.14
CA LEU A 71 17.76 9.93 13.82
C LEU A 71 19.15 10.56 13.82
N ILE A 72 20.14 9.80 13.34
CA ILE A 72 21.53 10.27 13.22
C ILE A 72 22.05 10.05 11.79
N ASP A 73 23.16 10.71 11.43
CA ASP A 73 23.83 10.48 10.15
C ASP A 73 24.30 9.02 10.04
N GLY A 74 23.74 8.29 9.08
CA GLY A 74 24.00 6.87 8.88
C GLY A 74 25.33 6.58 8.18
N ARG A 75 25.95 7.55 7.49
CA ARG A 75 27.17 7.31 6.69
C ARG A 75 28.38 6.87 7.53
N HIS A 76 28.47 7.40 8.75
CA HIS A 76 29.62 7.19 9.63
C HIS A 76 29.30 6.32 10.84
N ARG A 77 28.01 6.05 11.09
CA ARG A 77 27.56 5.40 12.33
C ARG A 77 26.69 4.16 12.07
N TRP A 78 26.65 3.66 10.83
CA TRP A 78 25.91 2.46 10.45
C TRP A 78 26.26 1.25 11.34
N GLU A 79 27.53 0.86 11.37
CA GLU A 79 28.00 -0.30 12.15
C GLU A 79 27.73 -0.12 13.64
N GLU A 80 27.99 1.09 14.16
CA GLU A 80 27.70 1.43 15.55
C GLU A 80 26.21 1.25 15.89
N VAL A 81 25.30 1.81 15.09
CA VAL A 81 23.86 1.77 15.37
C VAL A 81 23.29 0.35 15.23
N THR A 82 23.68 -0.35 14.17
CA THR A 82 23.20 -1.72 13.87
C THR A 82 23.69 -2.75 14.89
N SER A 83 24.84 -2.53 15.53
CA SER A 83 25.33 -3.40 16.62
C SER A 83 24.62 -3.20 17.96
N ARG A 84 23.91 -2.07 18.15
CA ARG A 84 23.24 -1.78 19.43
C ARG A 84 21.98 -2.64 19.56
N PRO A 85 21.71 -3.22 20.75
CA PRO A 85 20.48 -3.96 20.98
C PRO A 85 19.25 -3.07 20.78
N TYR A 86 18.16 -3.70 20.34
CA TYR A 86 16.86 -3.04 20.27
C TYR A 86 16.37 -2.66 21.67
N PRO A 87 15.78 -1.46 21.85
CA PRO A 87 15.00 -1.17 23.05
C PRO A 87 13.86 -2.17 23.20
N GLU A 88 13.44 -2.46 24.43
CA GLU A 88 12.40 -3.47 24.70
C GLU A 88 11.11 -3.22 23.89
N ALA A 89 10.69 -1.96 23.75
CA ALA A 89 9.52 -1.60 22.94
C ALA A 89 9.63 -2.07 21.48
N ILE A 90 10.83 -2.01 20.89
CA ILE A 90 11.08 -2.48 19.54
C ILE A 90 11.13 -4.02 19.53
N THR A 91 11.81 -4.65 20.49
CA THR A 91 11.83 -6.11 20.59
C THR A 91 10.42 -6.71 20.67
N ARG A 92 9.53 -6.15 21.50
CA ARG A 92 8.13 -6.62 21.59
C ARG A 92 7.36 -6.40 20.29
N TYR A 93 7.67 -5.33 19.57
CA TYR A 93 7.06 -5.08 18.27
C TYR A 93 7.51 -6.13 17.24
N GLU A 94 8.81 -6.42 17.16
CA GLU A 94 9.35 -7.46 16.26
C GLU A 94 8.80 -8.85 16.60
N GLU A 95 8.65 -9.17 17.88
CA GLU A 95 7.98 -10.40 18.33
C GLU A 95 6.53 -10.49 17.82
N GLY A 96 5.78 -9.38 17.93
CA GLY A 96 4.41 -9.30 17.42
C GLY A 96 4.35 -9.46 15.91
N LEU A 97 5.26 -8.81 15.18
CA LEU A 97 5.33 -8.89 13.72
C LEU A 97 5.63 -10.33 13.27
N ALA A 98 6.63 -10.98 13.87
CA ALA A 98 6.98 -12.37 13.54
C ALA A 98 5.84 -13.35 13.82
N LEU A 99 5.06 -13.14 14.88
CA LEU A 99 3.87 -13.95 15.17
C LEU A 99 2.75 -13.68 14.16
N ALA A 100 2.56 -12.43 13.75
CA ALA A 100 1.55 -12.07 12.76
C ALA A 100 1.87 -12.65 11.38
N GLU A 101 3.13 -12.57 10.94
CA GLU A 101 3.61 -13.19 9.70
C GLU A 101 3.45 -14.73 9.70
N ALA A 102 3.52 -15.35 10.87
CA ALA A 102 3.24 -16.77 11.04
C ALA A 102 1.73 -17.11 11.08
N GLY A 103 0.84 -16.14 10.86
CA GLY A 103 -0.62 -16.28 10.93
C GLY A 103 -1.17 -16.42 12.36
N ARG A 104 -0.33 -16.20 13.39
CA ARG A 104 -0.69 -16.36 14.81
C ARG A 104 -1.14 -15.02 15.41
N ILE A 105 -2.13 -14.40 14.77
CA ILE A 105 -2.57 -13.02 15.06
C ILE A 105 -2.99 -12.82 16.52
N ALA A 106 -3.75 -13.77 17.08
CA ALA A 106 -4.17 -13.70 18.48
C ALA A 106 -2.98 -13.72 19.47
N GLU A 107 -1.90 -14.42 19.13
CA GLU A 107 -0.69 -14.50 19.95
C GLU A 107 0.23 -13.29 19.76
N ALA A 108 0.15 -12.60 18.62
CA ALA A 108 0.86 -11.34 18.37
C ALA A 108 0.33 -10.18 19.24
N MET A 109 -0.97 -10.19 19.56
CA MET A 109 -1.64 -9.09 20.26
C MET A 109 -0.96 -8.64 21.57
N PRO A 110 -0.60 -9.53 22.52
CA PRO A 110 0.11 -9.12 23.74
C PRO A 110 1.46 -8.42 23.47
N ALA A 111 2.15 -8.79 22.40
CA ALA A 111 3.44 -8.23 22.02
C ALA A 111 3.25 -6.80 21.49
N PHE A 112 2.27 -6.59 20.60
CA PHE A 112 1.89 -5.24 20.13
C PHE A 112 1.38 -4.33 21.25
N ASP A 113 0.51 -4.84 22.13
CA ASP A 113 0.04 -4.10 23.32
C ASP A 113 1.22 -3.70 24.23
N SER A 114 2.21 -4.58 24.37
CA SER A 114 3.42 -4.29 25.13
C SER A 114 4.29 -3.23 24.47
N ALA A 115 4.48 -3.30 23.15
CA ALA A 115 5.24 -2.31 22.40
C ALA A 115 4.64 -0.91 22.53
N VAL A 116 3.32 -0.79 22.36
CA VAL A 116 2.58 0.48 22.53
C VAL A 116 2.65 0.99 23.96
N ARG A 117 2.51 0.11 24.97
CA ARG A 117 2.61 0.51 26.38
C ARG A 117 4.02 1.02 26.75
N LEU A 118 5.06 0.34 26.27
CA LEU A 118 6.46 0.72 26.51
C LEU A 118 6.84 1.99 25.74
N ARG A 119 6.21 2.22 24.58
CA ARG A 119 6.42 3.40 23.76
C ARG A 119 5.11 3.86 23.10
N PRO A 120 4.35 4.73 23.76
CA PRO A 120 3.06 5.21 23.23
C PRO A 120 3.16 5.97 21.91
N THR A 121 4.34 6.47 21.55
CA THR A 121 4.61 7.17 20.29
C THR A 121 5.16 6.24 19.21
N TYR A 122 5.03 4.91 19.33
CA TYR A 122 5.51 3.99 18.30
C TYR A 122 4.44 3.80 17.21
N VAL A 123 4.60 4.51 16.08
CA VAL A 123 3.67 4.51 14.95
C VAL A 123 3.43 3.12 14.39
N LEU A 124 4.49 2.36 14.08
CA LEU A 124 4.34 1.00 13.51
C LEU A 124 3.65 0.05 14.49
N ALA A 125 3.93 0.16 15.80
CA ALA A 125 3.25 -0.68 16.78
C ALA A 125 1.75 -0.39 16.83
N HIS A 126 1.32 0.87 16.78
CA HIS A 126 -0.11 1.21 16.66
C HIS A 126 -0.71 0.74 15.35
N PHE A 127 0.01 0.90 14.23
CA PHE A 127 -0.43 0.48 12.91
C PHE A 127 -0.67 -1.04 12.82
N HIS A 128 0.34 -1.85 13.15
CA HIS A 128 0.21 -3.31 13.12
C HIS A 128 -0.72 -3.86 14.20
N ARG A 129 -0.82 -3.18 15.36
CA ARG A 129 -1.89 -3.47 16.34
C ARG A 129 -3.27 -3.25 15.73
N GLY A 130 -3.45 -2.18 14.95
CA GLY A 130 -4.69 -1.88 14.25
C GLY A 130 -5.08 -2.98 13.25
N ILE A 131 -4.13 -3.39 12.40
CA ILE A 131 -4.33 -4.50 11.45
C ILE A 131 -4.73 -5.78 12.19
N ALA A 132 -3.94 -6.18 13.20
CA ALA A 132 -4.20 -7.40 13.96
C ALA A 132 -5.57 -7.36 14.68
N LEU A 133 -6.01 -6.20 15.15
CA LEU A 133 -7.35 -6.04 15.73
C LEU A 133 -8.45 -6.20 14.68
N GLY A 134 -8.27 -5.68 13.47
CA GLY A 134 -9.19 -5.83 12.35
C GLY A 134 -9.36 -7.30 11.95
N GLU A 135 -8.25 -8.01 11.78
CA GLU A 135 -8.25 -9.45 11.47
C GLU A 135 -8.92 -10.31 12.57
N LEU A 136 -8.89 -9.85 13.83
CA LEU A 136 -9.61 -10.48 14.94
C LEU A 136 -11.08 -10.05 15.05
N GLY A 137 -11.58 -9.24 14.11
CA GLY A 137 -12.94 -8.70 14.10
C GLY A 137 -13.21 -7.59 15.14
N ARG A 138 -12.17 -7.06 15.78
CA ARG A 138 -12.26 -5.99 16.79
C ARG A 138 -12.18 -4.61 16.14
N ASN A 139 -13.06 -4.38 15.17
CA ASN A 139 -12.97 -3.28 14.20
C ASN A 139 -12.97 -1.89 14.85
N THR A 140 -13.71 -1.66 15.94
CA THR A 140 -13.68 -0.37 16.65
C THR A 140 -12.30 -0.07 17.22
N GLU A 141 -11.68 -1.04 17.89
CA GLU A 141 -10.35 -0.87 18.50
C GLU A 141 -9.25 -0.78 17.42
N ALA A 142 -9.47 -1.47 16.28
CA ALA A 142 -8.61 -1.37 15.11
C ALA A 142 -8.58 0.06 14.57
N LEU A 143 -9.75 0.66 14.36
CA LEU A 143 -9.87 2.05 13.91
C LEU A 143 -9.23 3.03 14.89
N GLU A 144 -9.41 2.84 16.20
CA GLU A 144 -8.75 3.67 17.23
C GLU A 144 -7.21 3.58 17.16
N ALA A 145 -6.67 2.38 16.98
CA ALA A 145 -5.22 2.18 16.85
C ALA A 145 -4.67 2.82 15.56
N LEU A 146 -5.38 2.69 14.44
CA LEU A 146 -5.01 3.31 13.16
C LEU A 146 -5.14 4.84 13.18
N ASP A 147 -6.12 5.37 13.93
CA ASP A 147 -6.26 6.80 14.19
C ASP A 147 -5.07 7.34 14.99
N GLU A 148 -4.63 6.60 16.01
CA GLU A 148 -3.45 6.97 16.78
C GLU A 148 -2.16 6.92 15.93
N ALA A 149 -2.00 5.89 15.09
CA ALA A 149 -0.90 5.82 14.13
C ALA A 149 -0.90 7.03 13.17
N SER A 150 -2.08 7.39 12.63
CA SER A 150 -2.25 8.57 11.76
C SER A 150 -2.00 9.89 12.49
N ARG A 151 -2.34 9.98 13.78
CA ARG A 151 -2.08 11.17 14.61
C ARG A 151 -0.59 11.37 14.86
N LEU A 152 0.14 10.28 15.05
CA LEU A 152 1.58 10.30 15.29
C LEU A 152 2.38 10.53 14.00
N ASP A 153 1.96 9.95 12.88
CA ASP A 153 2.53 10.20 11.55
C ASP A 153 1.44 10.57 10.52
N LEU A 154 1.30 11.87 10.29
CA LEU A 154 0.38 12.43 9.30
C LEU A 154 0.70 12.03 7.85
N PHE A 155 1.89 11.49 7.60
CA PHE A 155 2.34 11.07 6.27
C PHE A 155 2.24 9.55 6.06
N ASN A 156 1.57 8.80 6.94
CA ASN A 156 1.33 7.38 6.74
C ASN A 156 0.07 7.17 5.86
N PRO A 157 0.21 6.81 4.56
CA PRO A 157 -0.93 6.51 3.71
C PRO A 157 -1.56 5.15 4.05
N LEU A 158 -0.76 4.19 4.54
CA LEU A 158 -1.23 2.83 4.83
C LEU A 158 -2.27 2.82 5.94
N ALA A 159 -2.08 3.60 7.00
CA ALA A 159 -3.08 3.67 8.08
C ALA A 159 -4.46 4.12 7.57
N SER A 160 -4.52 5.01 6.56
CA SER A 160 -5.80 5.42 5.97
C SER A 160 -6.37 4.38 5.01
N PHE A 161 -5.52 3.64 4.31
CA PHE A 161 -5.93 2.51 3.49
C PHE A 161 -6.55 1.38 4.33
N GLU A 162 -5.89 0.96 5.41
CA GLU A 162 -6.40 -0.09 6.31
C GLU A 162 -7.74 0.30 6.95
N LYS A 163 -7.90 1.57 7.33
CA LYS A 163 -9.21 2.08 7.78
C LYS A 163 -10.27 1.93 6.68
N GLY A 164 -9.91 2.15 5.42
CA GLY A 164 -10.79 1.96 4.28
C GLY A 164 -11.28 0.52 4.18
N ALA A 165 -10.37 -0.44 4.26
CA ALA A 165 -10.68 -1.88 4.26
C ALA A 165 -11.59 -2.27 5.43
N ILE A 166 -11.31 -1.80 6.65
CA ILE A 166 -12.16 -2.07 7.81
C ILE A 166 -13.57 -1.47 7.63
N HIS A 167 -13.69 -0.26 7.07
CA HIS A 167 -15.01 0.33 6.79
C HIS A 167 -15.77 -0.45 5.71
N GLU A 168 -15.08 -1.02 4.73
CA GLU A 168 -15.66 -1.90 3.73
C GLU A 168 -16.20 -3.19 4.35
N GLU A 169 -15.44 -3.86 5.21
CA GLU A 169 -15.92 -5.03 5.97
C GLU A 169 -17.14 -4.72 6.84
N LEU A 170 -17.20 -3.50 7.39
CA LEU A 170 -18.35 -3.01 8.16
C LEU A 170 -19.54 -2.58 7.29
N SER A 171 -19.47 -2.75 5.97
CA SER A 171 -20.49 -2.27 5.01
C SER A 171 -20.76 -0.76 5.13
N GLN A 172 -19.70 0.03 5.31
CA GLN A 172 -19.71 1.50 5.42
C GLN A 172 -18.99 2.14 4.22
N PRO A 173 -19.56 2.04 3.01
CA PRO A 173 -18.84 2.32 1.77
C PRO A 173 -18.43 3.80 1.63
N GLN A 174 -19.24 4.74 2.15
CA GLN A 174 -18.87 6.17 2.10
C GLN A 174 -17.70 6.49 3.05
N GLN A 175 -17.57 5.80 4.17
CA GLN A 175 -16.44 5.94 5.10
C GLN A 175 -15.19 5.30 4.50
N ALA A 176 -15.33 4.16 3.83
CA ALA A 176 -14.24 3.51 3.10
C ALA A 176 -13.67 4.44 2.01
N ILE A 177 -14.53 5.00 1.15
CA ILE A 177 -14.12 5.97 0.11
C ILE A 177 -13.39 7.17 0.72
N LYS A 178 -13.88 7.73 1.83
CA LYS A 178 -13.21 8.86 2.50
C LYS A 178 -11.81 8.50 3.02
N ALA A 179 -11.65 7.28 3.53
CA ALA A 179 -10.37 6.79 4.03
C ALA A 179 -9.39 6.53 2.86
N TYR A 180 -9.87 5.93 1.76
CA TYR A 180 -9.10 5.78 0.53
C TYR A 180 -8.69 7.14 -0.08
N ASP A 181 -9.58 8.13 -0.09
CA ASP A 181 -9.25 9.49 -0.53
C ASP A 181 -8.15 10.13 0.31
N GLU A 182 -8.14 9.89 1.62
CA GLU A 182 -7.06 10.37 2.49
C GLU A 182 -5.73 9.68 2.19
N ALA A 183 -5.73 8.36 1.96
CA ALA A 183 -4.53 7.63 1.54
C ALA A 183 -3.98 8.18 0.20
N ILE A 184 -4.85 8.42 -0.78
CA ILE A 184 -4.51 9.00 -2.09
C ILE A 184 -3.92 10.40 -1.96
N ARG A 185 -4.51 11.25 -1.11
CA ARG A 185 -4.00 12.61 -0.85
C ARG A 185 -2.60 12.59 -0.25
N ARG A 186 -2.32 11.63 0.65
CA ARG A 186 -1.03 11.52 1.35
C ARG A 186 0.07 10.99 0.45
N GLU A 187 -0.21 9.94 -0.32
CA GLU A 187 0.71 9.37 -1.30
C GLU A 187 0.00 9.13 -2.64
N PRO A 188 0.08 10.10 -3.56
CA PRO A 188 -0.52 9.96 -4.87
C PRO A 188 0.04 8.82 -5.72
N ARG A 189 1.21 8.24 -5.42
CA ARG A 189 1.71 7.05 -6.13
C ARG A 189 1.18 5.73 -5.53
N TYR A 190 0.47 5.77 -4.40
CA TYR A 190 -0.12 4.57 -3.82
C TYR A 190 -1.41 4.19 -4.56
N ILE A 191 -1.33 3.12 -5.36
CA ILE A 191 -2.39 2.75 -6.31
C ILE A 191 -3.51 1.94 -5.67
N ALA A 192 -3.22 1.06 -4.71
CA ALA A 192 -4.22 0.16 -4.11
C ALA A 192 -5.50 0.88 -3.60
N PRO A 193 -5.42 2.02 -2.89
CA PRO A 193 -6.64 2.74 -2.48
C PRO A 193 -7.48 3.24 -3.65
N ARG A 194 -6.88 3.54 -4.81
CA ARG A 194 -7.62 3.98 -6.02
C ARG A 194 -8.41 2.85 -6.63
N ILE A 195 -7.82 1.65 -6.69
CA ILE A 195 -8.49 0.45 -7.18
C ILE A 195 -9.71 0.16 -6.29
N ASN A 196 -9.51 0.08 -4.96
CA ASN A 196 -10.61 -0.19 -4.03
C ASN A 196 -11.68 0.92 -4.09
N LYS A 197 -11.28 2.19 -4.20
CA LYS A 197 -12.23 3.30 -4.42
C LYS A 197 -13.05 3.10 -5.71
N ALA A 198 -12.42 2.76 -6.83
CA ALA A 198 -13.12 2.56 -8.10
C ALA A 198 -14.11 1.39 -8.05
N VAL A 199 -13.72 0.27 -7.43
CA VAL A 199 -14.61 -0.88 -7.18
C VAL A 199 -15.80 -0.46 -6.32
N MET A 200 -15.55 0.23 -5.20
CA MET A 200 -16.60 0.70 -4.30
C MET A 200 -17.57 1.67 -4.98
N LEU A 201 -17.07 2.60 -5.81
CA LEU A 201 -17.91 3.50 -6.58
C LEU A 201 -18.76 2.77 -7.63
N ASN A 202 -18.22 1.71 -8.25
CA ASN A 202 -18.98 0.86 -9.16
C ASN A 202 -20.15 0.17 -8.45
N GLU A 203 -19.92 -0.39 -7.26
CA GLU A 203 -20.94 -1.04 -6.44
C GLU A 203 -22.03 -0.07 -5.98
N LEU A 204 -21.65 1.18 -5.67
CA LEU A 204 -22.58 2.26 -5.34
C LEU A 204 -23.31 2.86 -6.54
N ALA A 205 -23.13 2.30 -7.74
CA ALA A 205 -23.66 2.81 -8.99
C ALA A 205 -23.23 4.25 -9.36
N GLN A 206 -22.10 4.71 -8.80
CA GLN A 206 -21.48 6.00 -9.10
C GLN A 206 -20.50 5.85 -10.29
N TRP A 207 -21.01 5.35 -11.42
CA TRP A 207 -20.17 4.87 -12.52
C TRP A 207 -19.34 5.97 -13.18
N ASP A 208 -19.87 7.19 -13.37
CA ASP A 208 -19.09 8.28 -13.96
C ASP A 208 -17.88 8.66 -13.09
N GLU A 209 -18.03 8.64 -11.77
CA GLU A 209 -16.95 8.90 -10.83
C GLU A 209 -15.95 7.74 -10.81
N ALA A 210 -16.45 6.49 -10.81
CA ALA A 210 -15.61 5.29 -10.90
C ALA A 210 -14.73 5.31 -12.14
N LEU A 211 -15.30 5.62 -13.31
CA LEU A 211 -14.58 5.72 -14.57
C LEU A 211 -13.50 6.80 -14.53
N ALA A 212 -13.82 7.96 -13.95
CA ALA A 212 -12.84 9.04 -13.79
C ALA A 212 -11.65 8.63 -12.91
N VAL A 213 -11.90 7.89 -11.82
CA VAL A 213 -10.84 7.32 -10.96
C VAL A 213 -10.02 6.30 -11.75
N CYS A 214 -10.65 5.40 -12.51
CA CYS A 214 -9.94 4.43 -13.34
C CYS A 214 -9.02 5.11 -14.37
N ASP A 215 -9.53 6.09 -15.11
CA ASP A 215 -8.77 6.80 -16.13
C ASP A 215 -7.60 7.61 -15.55
N ASP A 216 -7.79 8.23 -14.39
CA ASP A 216 -6.71 8.94 -13.70
C ASP A 216 -5.63 7.98 -13.20
N THR A 217 -6.04 6.84 -12.63
CA THR A 217 -5.13 5.81 -12.13
C THR A 217 -4.30 5.20 -13.25
N ILE A 218 -4.93 4.88 -14.39
CA ILE A 218 -4.24 4.38 -15.59
C ILE A 218 -3.20 5.40 -16.06
N ARG A 219 -3.55 6.68 -16.15
CA ARG A 219 -2.59 7.74 -16.51
C ARG A 219 -1.39 7.83 -15.57
N ILE A 220 -1.60 7.63 -14.27
CA ILE A 220 -0.50 7.62 -13.29
C ILE A 220 0.42 6.42 -13.53
N ILE A 221 -0.14 5.21 -13.73
CA ILE A 221 0.63 4.00 -13.98
C ILE A 221 1.43 4.13 -15.28
N GLU A 222 0.81 4.60 -16.36
CA GLU A 222 1.47 4.75 -17.66
C GLU A 222 2.58 5.81 -17.65
N ALA A 223 2.44 6.85 -16.83
CA ALA A 223 3.44 7.92 -16.71
C ALA A 223 4.66 7.50 -15.86
N ASP A 224 4.56 6.45 -15.07
CA ASP A 224 5.53 6.09 -14.03
C ASP A 224 5.82 4.60 -14.01
N GLN A 225 6.86 4.19 -14.75
CA GLN A 225 7.31 2.80 -14.83
C GLN A 225 7.96 2.28 -13.53
N GLY A 226 8.06 3.09 -12.47
CA GLY A 226 8.68 2.73 -11.20
C GLY A 226 7.69 2.36 -10.08
N ILE A 227 6.41 2.14 -10.39
CA ILE A 227 5.42 1.72 -9.39
C ILE A 227 5.57 0.20 -9.16
N ASP A 228 5.99 -0.19 -7.97
CA ASP A 228 6.05 -1.61 -7.58
C ASP A 228 4.66 -2.26 -7.66
N GLY A 229 4.59 -3.45 -8.26
CA GLY A 229 3.34 -4.16 -8.49
C GLY A 229 2.44 -3.54 -9.56
N ALA A 230 2.97 -2.62 -10.39
CA ALA A 230 2.21 -1.93 -11.44
C ALA A 230 1.47 -2.87 -12.40
N GLU A 231 2.05 -4.02 -12.77
CA GLU A 231 1.42 -4.95 -13.72
C GLU A 231 0.09 -5.49 -13.18
N HIS A 232 0.10 -6.02 -11.95
CA HIS A 232 -1.12 -6.49 -11.28
C HIS A 232 -2.10 -5.33 -11.04
N ALA A 233 -1.62 -4.18 -10.57
CA ALA A 233 -2.45 -3.01 -10.34
C ALA A 233 -3.10 -2.49 -11.64
N TYR A 234 -2.39 -2.56 -12.76
CA TYR A 234 -2.86 -2.16 -14.08
C TYR A 234 -3.97 -3.09 -14.58
N ALA A 235 -3.81 -4.41 -14.41
CA ALA A 235 -4.85 -5.37 -14.73
C ALA A 235 -6.12 -5.14 -13.90
N HIS A 236 -5.99 -4.98 -12.57
CA HIS A 236 -7.13 -4.75 -11.68
C HIS A 236 -7.89 -3.45 -11.99
N ILE A 237 -7.20 -2.35 -12.27
CA ILE A 237 -7.87 -1.09 -12.60
C ILE A 237 -8.55 -1.16 -13.97
N GLN A 238 -7.98 -1.88 -14.95
CA GLN A 238 -8.60 -2.12 -16.24
C GLN A 238 -9.84 -3.01 -16.12
N ALA A 239 -9.82 -4.03 -15.24
CA ALA A 239 -11.00 -4.83 -14.93
C ALA A 239 -12.13 -3.98 -14.31
N ALA A 240 -11.79 -3.12 -13.34
CA ALA A 240 -12.73 -2.18 -12.73
C ALA A 240 -13.30 -1.18 -13.74
N LYS A 241 -12.46 -0.68 -14.66
CA LYS A 241 -12.88 0.17 -15.78
C LYS A 241 -13.83 -0.56 -16.73
N GLY A 242 -13.51 -1.80 -17.08
CA GLY A 242 -14.33 -2.68 -17.89
C GLY A 242 -15.73 -2.86 -17.30
N ALA A 243 -15.81 -3.26 -16.04
CA ALA A 243 -17.07 -3.39 -15.30
C ALA A 243 -17.88 -2.08 -15.28
N CYS A 244 -17.21 -0.95 -15.03
CA CYS A 244 -17.82 0.37 -15.04
C CYS A 244 -18.45 0.72 -16.41
N LEU A 245 -17.71 0.48 -17.50
CA LEU A 245 -18.14 0.78 -18.86
C LEU A 245 -19.34 -0.09 -19.28
N LEU A 246 -19.39 -1.35 -18.84
CA LEU A 246 -20.56 -2.21 -19.06
C LEU A 246 -21.80 -1.68 -18.32
N ASN A 247 -21.65 -1.16 -17.11
CA ASN A 247 -22.75 -0.52 -16.38
C ASN A 247 -23.23 0.76 -17.09
N LEU A 248 -22.31 1.53 -17.68
CA LEU A 248 -22.58 2.69 -18.53
C LEU A 248 -23.09 2.36 -19.94
N ARG A 249 -23.28 1.07 -20.27
CA ARG A 249 -23.71 0.60 -21.61
C ARG A 249 -22.75 0.94 -22.76
N ARG A 250 -21.46 1.11 -22.43
CA ARG A 250 -20.36 1.32 -23.38
C ARG A 250 -19.67 -0.02 -23.64
N ASP A 251 -20.41 -0.96 -24.21
CA ASP A 251 -20.04 -2.38 -24.25
C ASP A 251 -18.74 -2.65 -25.05
N GLU A 252 -18.48 -1.91 -26.14
CA GLU A 252 -17.24 -2.03 -26.92
C GLU A 252 -16.00 -1.59 -26.14
N GLU A 253 -16.09 -0.43 -25.47
CA GLU A 253 -14.98 0.11 -24.66
C GLU A 253 -14.75 -0.73 -23.41
N GLY A 254 -15.83 -1.23 -22.80
CA GLY A 254 -15.77 -2.14 -21.67
C GLY A 254 -15.07 -3.45 -22.04
N LEU A 255 -15.42 -4.03 -23.18
CA LEU A 255 -14.73 -5.21 -23.70
C LEU A 255 -13.23 -4.96 -23.93
N ALA A 256 -12.87 -3.84 -24.55
CA ALA A 256 -11.48 -3.49 -24.78
C ALA A 256 -10.67 -3.37 -23.46
N ALA A 257 -11.25 -2.75 -22.43
CA ALA A 257 -10.61 -2.66 -21.12
C ALA A 257 -10.45 -4.05 -20.44
N LEU A 258 -11.45 -4.92 -20.57
CA LEU A 258 -11.40 -6.29 -20.02
C LEU A 258 -10.36 -7.15 -20.75
N ASP A 259 -10.24 -7.01 -22.08
CA ASP A 259 -9.20 -7.68 -22.85
C ASP A 259 -7.79 -7.23 -22.41
N VAL A 260 -7.61 -5.94 -22.12
CA VAL A 260 -6.35 -5.42 -21.55
C VAL A 260 -6.11 -6.01 -20.15
N ALA A 261 -7.13 -6.09 -19.30
CA ALA A 261 -6.99 -6.67 -17.97
C ALA A 261 -6.51 -8.12 -18.01
N ILE A 262 -7.14 -8.95 -18.86
CA ILE A 262 -6.77 -10.36 -19.06
C ILE A 262 -5.35 -10.50 -19.62
N ALA A 263 -4.94 -9.61 -20.53
CA ALA A 263 -3.61 -9.69 -21.13
C ALA A 263 -2.46 -9.33 -20.18
N ASN A 264 -2.74 -8.65 -19.06
CA ASN A 264 -1.72 -8.08 -18.16
C ASN A 264 -1.82 -8.56 -16.71
N GLY A 265 -2.78 -9.43 -16.38
CA GLY A 265 -3.02 -9.90 -15.02
C GLY A 265 -3.19 -11.42 -14.94
N PRO A 266 -3.25 -11.96 -13.72
CA PRO A 266 -3.67 -13.35 -13.52
C PRO A 266 -5.11 -13.55 -14.00
N ASP A 267 -5.45 -14.78 -14.36
CA ASP A 267 -6.81 -15.14 -14.73
C ASP A 267 -7.76 -14.88 -13.55
N ASP A 268 -8.75 -14.00 -13.75
CA ASP A 268 -9.78 -13.66 -12.75
C ASP A 268 -11.18 -14.04 -13.27
N PRO A 269 -11.91 -14.92 -12.56
CA PRO A 269 -13.27 -15.34 -12.94
C PRO A 269 -14.22 -14.17 -13.20
N LEU A 270 -14.14 -13.09 -12.41
CA LEU A 270 -15.05 -11.96 -12.55
C LEU A 270 -14.79 -11.17 -13.83
N THR A 271 -13.52 -10.97 -14.19
CA THR A 271 -13.10 -10.31 -15.43
C THR A 271 -13.59 -11.08 -16.65
N TYR A 272 -13.42 -12.41 -16.68
CA TYR A 272 -13.93 -13.25 -17.76
C TYR A 272 -15.46 -13.28 -17.86
N ARG A 273 -16.16 -13.24 -16.71
CA ARG A 273 -17.62 -13.13 -16.66
C ARG A 273 -18.11 -11.80 -17.25
N ASN A 274 -17.49 -10.69 -16.85
CA ASN A 274 -17.79 -9.37 -17.40
C ASN A 274 -17.50 -9.33 -18.90
N ARG A 275 -16.41 -9.94 -19.35
CA ARG A 275 -16.09 -10.06 -20.77
C ARG A 275 -17.16 -10.83 -21.54
N GLY A 276 -17.66 -11.93 -20.97
CA GLY A 276 -18.80 -12.68 -21.53
C GLY A 276 -20.06 -11.83 -21.67
N ILE A 277 -20.40 -11.03 -20.65
CA ILE A 277 -21.55 -10.11 -20.68
C ILE A 277 -21.39 -9.06 -21.80
N ALA A 278 -20.20 -8.49 -21.94
CA ALA A 278 -19.90 -7.53 -23.01
C ALA A 278 -20.11 -8.15 -24.39
N LEU A 279 -19.56 -9.35 -24.62
CA LEU A 279 -19.63 -10.07 -25.88
C LEU A 279 -21.06 -10.47 -26.24
N GLU A 280 -21.88 -10.92 -25.28
CA GLU A 280 -23.30 -11.20 -25.51
C GLU A 280 -24.05 -9.96 -25.99
N ARG A 281 -23.84 -8.81 -25.35
CA ARG A 281 -24.49 -7.54 -25.74
C ARG A 281 -24.07 -7.05 -27.12
N LEU A 282 -22.87 -7.44 -27.56
CA LEU A 282 -22.34 -7.15 -28.90
C LEU A 282 -22.69 -8.23 -29.94
N GLY A 283 -23.45 -9.28 -29.57
CA GLY A 283 -23.84 -10.37 -30.48
C GLY A 283 -22.74 -11.38 -30.80
N ARG A 284 -21.63 -11.37 -30.05
CA ARG A 284 -20.47 -12.26 -30.22
C ARG A 284 -20.62 -13.53 -29.37
N HIS A 285 -21.70 -14.27 -29.59
CA HIS A 285 -22.18 -15.36 -28.71
C HIS A 285 -21.16 -16.50 -28.51
N GLU A 286 -20.44 -16.92 -29.54
CA GLU A 286 -19.44 -18.01 -29.41
C GLU A 286 -18.27 -17.60 -28.51
N GLU A 287 -17.80 -16.37 -28.67
CA GLU A 287 -16.71 -15.82 -27.84
C GLU A 287 -17.18 -15.59 -26.40
N ALA A 288 -18.44 -15.19 -26.21
CA ALA A 288 -19.04 -15.07 -24.89
C ALA A 288 -19.10 -16.42 -24.18
N ARG A 289 -19.56 -17.49 -24.85
CA ARG A 289 -19.58 -18.86 -24.30
C ARG A 289 -18.19 -19.34 -23.91
N LEU A 290 -17.16 -19.04 -24.69
CA LEU A 290 -15.78 -19.38 -24.34
C LEU A 290 -15.33 -18.61 -23.10
N SER A 291 -15.57 -17.30 -23.05
CA SER A 291 -15.21 -16.45 -21.91
C SER A 291 -15.87 -16.91 -20.61
N LEU A 292 -17.15 -17.26 -20.65
CA LEU A 292 -17.88 -17.75 -19.47
C LEU A 292 -17.39 -19.13 -19.01
N ARG A 293 -16.99 -20.01 -19.94
CA ARG A 293 -16.38 -21.29 -19.57
C ARG A 293 -15.06 -21.10 -18.85
N ILE A 294 -14.19 -20.22 -19.36
CA ILE A 294 -12.92 -19.90 -18.69
C ILE A 294 -13.19 -19.33 -17.29
N ALA A 295 -14.20 -18.47 -17.14
CA ALA A 295 -14.59 -17.96 -15.82
C ALA A 295 -14.97 -19.08 -14.83
N GLU A 296 -15.67 -20.12 -15.29
CA GLU A 296 -16.02 -21.29 -14.47
C GLU A 296 -14.78 -22.12 -14.12
N GLU A 297 -13.92 -22.40 -15.10
CA GLU A 297 -12.67 -23.16 -14.93
C GLU A 297 -11.71 -22.47 -13.94
N CYS A 298 -11.60 -21.15 -13.97
CA CYS A 298 -10.80 -20.37 -13.01
C CYS A 298 -11.41 -20.45 -11.61
N ALA A 299 -12.73 -20.31 -11.47
CA ALA A 299 -13.40 -20.34 -10.16
C ALA A 299 -13.30 -21.71 -9.46
N GLU A 300 -13.15 -22.80 -10.21
CA GLU A 300 -12.95 -24.15 -9.67
C GLU A 300 -11.52 -24.39 -9.15
N GLN A 301 -10.52 -23.64 -9.63
CA GLN A 301 -9.12 -23.78 -9.20
C GLN A 301 -8.84 -23.06 -7.87
N ASP A 302 -9.68 -22.09 -7.50
CA ASP A 302 -9.57 -21.28 -6.29
C ASP A 302 -10.31 -21.86 -5.07
N ASN A 303 -11.05 -22.97 -5.23
CA ASN A 303 -11.82 -23.69 -4.19
C ASN A 303 -11.10 -24.95 -3.69
#